data_AF-A0A2E4SQY1-F1
#
_entry.id   AF-A0A2E4SQY1-F1
#
_cell.length_a   1.000
_cell.length_b   1.000
_cell.length_c   1.000
_cell.angle_alpha   90.00
_cell.angle_beta   90.00
_cell.angle_gamma   90.00
#
_symmetry.space_group_name_H-M   'P 1'
#
loop_
_entity.id
_entity.type
_entity.pdbx_description
1 polymer ?
#
loop_
_entity_poly.entity_id
_entity_poly.type
_entity_poly.pdbx_seq_one_letter_code
_entity_poly.pdbx_strand_id
1 'polypeptide(L)'
;MNNIVENVIRELEFKAGLVLSSYGVQAEIKAVQNYLNDESIEDTLKDACHVIFRAHFLREALKRDDAEDACYNLMMLWDHCTIAEDANYNQILTESIEKLLKVTNKSMKTVKNRHLRVLELNKMNWSIDAISADTGYSRRQISRVINGHTKN
;
A
#
# COMPACT_ATOMS: atom_id res chain seq x y z
N MET A 1 -0.54 15.79 2.87
CA MET A 1 0.82 15.27 2.61
C MET A 1 1.65 16.38 1.99
N ASN A 2 2.93 16.51 2.34
CA ASN A 2 3.79 17.56 1.78
C ASN A 2 3.98 17.34 0.26
N ASN A 3 4.00 18.41 -0.54
CA ASN A 3 4.22 18.37 -1.99
C ASN A 3 5.46 17.56 -2.38
N ILE A 4 6.49 17.55 -1.53
CA ILE A 4 7.72 16.76 -1.75
C ILE A 4 7.43 15.26 -1.79
N VAL A 5 6.61 14.75 -0.87
CA VAL A 5 6.28 13.31 -0.80
C VAL A 5 5.41 12.90 -1.97
N GLU A 6 4.46 13.75 -2.36
CA GLU A 6 3.63 13.54 -3.54
C GLU A 6 4.47 13.47 -4.82
N ASN A 7 5.52 14.30 -4.95
CA ASN A 7 6.44 14.23 -6.07
C ASN A 7 7.23 12.91 -6.10
N VAL A 8 7.71 12.44 -4.94
CA VAL A 8 8.35 11.11 -4.83
C VAL A 8 7.40 10.00 -5.28
N ILE A 9 6.14 10.02 -4.83
CA ILE A 9 5.15 9.00 -5.22
C ILE A 9 4.89 9.03 -6.72
N ARG A 10 4.76 10.22 -7.32
CA ARG A 10 4.59 10.36 -8.78
C ARG A 10 5.79 9.83 -9.57
N GLU A 11 7.00 10.01 -9.05
CA GLU A 11 8.19 9.48 -9.70
C GLU A 11 8.26 7.95 -9.62
N LEU A 12 7.92 7.37 -8.46
CA LEU A 12 7.79 5.92 -8.31
C LEU A 12 6.72 5.35 -9.25
N GLU A 13 5.56 6.00 -9.36
CA GLU A 13 4.52 5.62 -10.30
C GLU A 13 4.95 5.74 -11.75
N PHE A 14 5.71 6.78 -12.10
CA PHE A 14 6.25 6.93 -13.45
C PHE A 14 7.19 5.77 -13.79
N LYS A 15 8.13 5.45 -12.89
CA LYS A 15 9.05 4.30 -13.05
C LYS A 15 8.28 2.98 -13.18
N ALA A 16 7.30 2.73 -12.32
CA ALA A 16 6.44 1.56 -12.40
C ALA A 16 5.62 1.52 -13.70
N GLY A 17 5.10 2.67 -14.14
CA GLY A 17 4.35 2.79 -15.39
C GLY A 17 5.16 2.44 -16.63
N LEU A 18 6.47 2.77 -16.65
CA LEU A 18 7.37 2.33 -17.72
C LEU A 18 7.51 0.81 -17.77
N VAL A 19 7.62 0.16 -16.61
CA VAL A 19 7.65 -1.31 -16.51
C VAL A 19 6.32 -1.89 -16.97
N LEU A 20 5.18 -1.43 -16.46
CA LEU A 20 3.87 -1.92 -16.89
C LEU A 20 3.68 -1.80 -18.41
N SER A 21 4.11 -0.68 -18.99
CA SER A 21 4.05 -0.45 -20.43
C SER A 21 4.89 -1.45 -21.23
N SER A 22 6.04 -1.92 -20.72
CA SER A 22 6.84 -2.93 -21.42
C SER A 22 6.16 -4.30 -21.46
N TYR A 23 5.23 -4.57 -20.55
CA TYR A 23 4.39 -5.77 -20.53
C TYR A 23 3.02 -5.58 -21.20
N GLY A 24 2.75 -4.39 -21.77
CA GLY A 24 1.43 -4.08 -22.34
C GLY A 24 0.31 -3.96 -21.30
N VAL A 25 0.65 -3.73 -20.03
CA VAL A 25 -0.30 -3.56 -18.93
C VAL A 25 -0.58 -2.07 -18.72
N GLN A 26 -1.85 -1.69 -18.60
CA GLN A 26 -2.24 -0.33 -18.28
C GLN A 26 -1.96 0.00 -16.81
N ALA A 27 -1.44 1.20 -16.53
CA ALA A 27 -1.19 1.70 -15.17
C ALA A 27 -2.48 2.17 -14.47
N GLU A 28 -3.51 1.32 -14.48
CA GLU A 28 -4.80 1.57 -13.86
C GLU A 28 -5.09 0.51 -12.79
N ILE A 29 -5.80 0.89 -11.72
CA ILE A 29 -5.99 0.02 -10.55
C ILE A 29 -6.60 -1.32 -10.91
N LYS A 30 -7.65 -1.33 -11.74
CA LYS A 30 -8.30 -2.57 -12.16
C LYS A 30 -7.37 -3.49 -12.95
N ALA A 31 -6.50 -2.92 -13.77
CA ALA A 31 -5.56 -3.70 -14.57
C ALA A 31 -4.47 -4.32 -13.67
N VAL A 32 -3.88 -3.54 -12.76
CA VAL A 32 -2.80 -4.03 -11.89
C VAL A 32 -3.27 -4.98 -10.80
N GLN A 33 -4.53 -4.89 -10.36
CA GLN A 33 -5.10 -5.73 -9.31
C GLN A 33 -5.02 -7.23 -9.63
N ASN A 34 -5.23 -7.61 -10.88
CA ASN A 34 -5.18 -9.01 -11.34
C ASN A 34 -3.80 -9.66 -11.14
N TYR A 35 -2.75 -8.85 -11.03
CA TYR A 35 -1.36 -9.30 -10.98
C TYR A 35 -0.79 -9.30 -9.55
N LEU A 36 -1.45 -8.67 -8.57
CA LEU A 36 -0.87 -8.46 -7.23
C LEU A 36 -0.50 -9.77 -6.50
N ASN A 37 -1.32 -10.81 -6.70
CA ASN A 37 -1.18 -12.11 -6.06
C ASN A 37 -0.85 -13.22 -7.05
N ASP A 38 -0.62 -12.91 -8.33
CA ASP A 38 -0.26 -13.91 -9.32
C ASP A 38 1.18 -14.38 -9.05
N GLU A 39 1.35 -15.69 -8.89
CA GLU A 39 2.66 -16.32 -8.67
C GLU A 39 3.31 -16.76 -9.99
N SER A 40 2.59 -16.67 -11.10
CA SER A 40 3.05 -17.08 -12.44
C SER A 40 3.71 -15.96 -13.25
N ILE A 41 3.65 -14.72 -12.76
CA ILE A 41 4.24 -13.55 -13.43
C ILE A 41 5.63 -13.22 -12.92
N GLU A 42 6.39 -12.48 -13.73
CA GLU A 42 7.70 -11.97 -13.33
C GLU A 42 7.61 -11.04 -12.13
N ASP A 43 8.58 -11.16 -11.21
CA ASP A 43 8.67 -10.32 -10.01
C ASP A 43 8.71 -8.83 -10.34
N THR A 44 9.34 -8.46 -11.47
CA THR A 44 9.42 -7.06 -11.94
C THR A 44 8.04 -6.49 -12.30
N LEU A 45 7.20 -7.27 -12.99
CA LEU A 45 5.82 -6.89 -13.30
C LEU A 45 4.98 -6.83 -12.03
N LYS A 46 5.12 -7.82 -11.14
CA LYS A 46 4.41 -7.88 -9.87
C LYS A 46 4.70 -6.67 -9.00
N ASP A 47 5.98 -6.33 -8.86
CA ASP A 47 6.45 -5.20 -8.08
C ASP A 47 5.93 -3.86 -8.64
N ALA A 48 6.00 -3.65 -9.96
CA ALA A 48 5.41 -2.47 -10.60
C ALA A 48 3.89 -2.35 -10.35
N CYS A 49 3.17 -3.48 -10.36
CA CYS A 49 1.74 -3.51 -10.00
C CYS A 49 1.52 -3.09 -8.54
N HIS A 50 2.36 -3.57 -7.61
CA HIS A 50 2.30 -3.16 -6.20
C HIS A 50 2.58 -1.66 -6.04
N VAL A 51 3.54 -1.07 -6.75
CA VAL A 51 3.81 0.38 -6.67
C VAL A 51 2.58 1.21 -7.05
N ILE A 52 1.99 0.95 -8.23
CA ILE A 52 0.77 1.65 -8.69
C ILE A 52 -0.37 1.46 -7.69
N PHE A 53 -0.55 0.23 -7.21
CA PHE A 53 -1.57 -0.11 -6.22
C PHE A 53 -1.40 0.69 -4.92
N ARG A 54 -0.19 0.68 -4.33
CA ARG A 54 0.09 1.36 -3.06
C ARG A 54 -0.02 2.88 -3.20
N ALA A 55 0.46 3.45 -4.31
CA ALA A 55 0.35 4.87 -4.57
C ALA A 55 -1.11 5.35 -4.64
N HIS A 56 -1.99 4.58 -5.30
CA HIS A 56 -3.42 4.87 -5.30
C HIS A 56 -4.03 4.83 -3.90
N PHE A 57 -3.82 3.75 -3.14
CA PHE A 57 -4.42 3.59 -1.81
C PHE A 57 -3.87 4.59 -0.79
N LEU A 58 -2.60 5.00 -0.93
CA LEU A 58 -2.04 6.10 -0.16
C LEU A 58 -2.82 7.41 -0.39
N ARG A 59 -3.05 7.81 -1.64
CA ARG A 59 -3.83 9.02 -1.94
C ARG A 59 -5.27 8.91 -1.43
N GLU A 60 -5.89 7.75 -1.60
CA GLU A 60 -7.24 7.48 -1.15
C GLU A 60 -7.39 7.48 0.39
N ALA A 61 -6.36 7.06 1.12
CA ALA A 61 -6.30 7.14 2.57
C ALA A 61 -6.14 8.60 3.04
N LEU A 62 -5.26 9.38 2.38
CA LEU A 62 -5.03 10.78 2.70
C LEU A 62 -6.26 11.66 2.44
N LYS A 63 -7.01 11.43 1.36
CA LYS A 63 -8.29 12.14 1.09
C LYS A 63 -9.35 11.92 2.17
N ARG A 64 -9.20 10.88 2.99
CA ARG A 64 -10.18 10.44 4.00
C ARG A 64 -9.63 10.58 5.43
N ASP A 65 -8.49 11.25 5.59
CA ASP A 65 -7.80 11.42 6.87
C ASP A 65 -7.52 10.10 7.61
N ASP A 66 -7.31 9.00 6.87
CA ASP A 66 -6.91 7.73 7.48
C ASP A 66 -5.40 7.63 7.56
N ALA A 67 -4.85 8.17 8.64
CA ALA A 67 -3.41 8.21 8.87
C ALA A 67 -2.78 6.80 8.95
N GLU A 68 -3.52 5.78 9.40
CA GLU A 68 -2.98 4.44 9.57
C GLU A 68 -2.89 3.67 8.26
N ASP A 69 -3.93 3.77 7.42
CA ASP A 69 -3.94 3.22 6.05
C ASP A 69 -2.90 3.96 5.17
N ALA A 70 -2.81 5.28 5.30
CA ALA A 70 -1.76 6.06 4.64
C ALA A 70 -0.36 5.62 5.10
N CYS A 71 -0.16 5.43 6.41
CA CYS A 71 1.12 4.98 6.95
C CYS A 71 1.53 3.63 6.38
N TYR A 72 0.61 2.67 6.34
CA TYR A 72 0.90 1.34 5.80
C TYR A 72 1.27 1.38 4.32
N ASN A 73 0.49 2.05 3.47
CA ASN A 73 0.81 2.10 2.04
C ASN A 73 2.13 2.83 1.77
N LEU A 74 2.46 3.86 2.56
CA LEU A 74 3.74 4.54 2.46
C LEU A 74 4.91 3.65 2.92
N MET A 75 4.73 2.85 3.96
CA MET A 75 5.72 1.85 4.38
C MET A 75 5.97 0.80 3.30
N MET A 76 4.92 0.35 2.59
CA MET A 76 5.09 -0.60 1.49
C MET A 76 5.86 0.00 0.30
N LEU A 77 5.63 1.28 -0.01
CA LEU A 77 6.43 2.00 -1.02
C LEU A 77 7.89 2.18 -0.58
N TRP A 78 8.12 2.42 0.71
CA TRP A 78 9.48 2.49 1.26
C TRP A 78 10.20 1.13 1.26
N ASP A 79 9.50 0.05 1.62
CA ASP A 79 10.01 -1.33 1.53
C ASP A 79 10.45 -1.62 0.07
N HIS A 80 9.65 -1.22 -0.92
CA HIS A 80 9.99 -1.31 -2.35
C HIS A 80 11.29 -0.56 -2.70
N CYS A 81 11.41 0.72 -2.33
CA CYS A 81 12.64 1.50 -2.60
C CYS A 81 13.87 0.87 -1.93
N THR A 82 13.70 0.31 -0.73
CA THR A 82 14.79 -0.34 0.00
C THR A 82 15.26 -1.62 -0.71
N ILE A 83 14.33 -2.43 -1.23
CA ILE A 83 14.65 -3.65 -1.98
C ILE A 83 15.31 -3.32 -3.32
N ALA A 84 14.87 -2.24 -3.98
CA ALA A 84 15.45 -1.76 -5.24
C ALA A 84 16.80 -1.05 -5.07
N GLU A 85 17.34 -0.97 -3.84
CA GLU A 85 18.55 -0.21 -3.48
C GLU A 85 18.47 1.28 -3.87
N ASP A 86 17.26 1.83 -4.05
CA ASP A 86 17.02 3.23 -4.41
C ASP A 86 17.00 4.10 -3.14
N ALA A 87 18.19 4.48 -2.68
CA ALA A 87 18.36 5.29 -1.49
C ALA A 87 17.88 6.75 -1.64
N ASN A 88 17.57 7.21 -2.86
CA ASN A 88 17.29 8.62 -3.15
C ASN A 88 16.07 9.16 -2.39
N TYR A 89 15.10 8.29 -2.06
CA TYR A 89 13.86 8.69 -1.40
C TYR A 89 13.77 8.29 0.07
N ASN A 90 14.74 7.53 0.59
CA ASN A 90 14.65 6.91 1.92
C ASN A 90 14.39 7.92 3.03
N GLN A 91 15.09 9.06 3.03
CA GLN A 91 14.88 10.10 4.03
C GLN A 91 13.46 10.69 3.95
N ILE A 92 13.01 11.09 2.76
CA ILE A 92 11.70 11.72 2.55
C ILE A 92 10.57 10.78 2.96
N LEU A 93 10.67 9.50 2.59
CA LEU A 93 9.67 8.48 2.92
C LEU A 93 9.67 8.19 4.42
N THR A 94 10.84 7.99 5.04
CA THR A 94 10.95 7.69 6.48
C THR A 94 10.42 8.83 7.34
N GLU A 95 10.80 10.08 7.07
CA GLU A 95 10.27 11.25 7.79
C GLU A 95 8.75 11.37 7.69
N SER A 96 8.19 10.97 6.55
CA SER A 96 6.74 11.01 6.32
C SER A 96 6.01 9.89 7.04
N ILE A 97 6.61 8.69 7.08
CA ILE A 97 6.13 7.57 7.90
C ILE A 97 6.15 7.96 9.38
N GLU A 98 7.24 8.55 9.89
CA GLU A 98 7.34 9.00 11.28
C GLU A 98 6.25 10.00 11.67
N LYS A 99 5.93 10.95 10.78
CA LYS A 99 4.83 11.91 10.98
C LYS A 99 3.48 11.20 11.11
N LEU A 100 3.20 10.21 10.25
CA LEU A 100 1.96 9.44 10.31
C LEU A 100 1.91 8.54 11.57
N LEU A 101 3.03 7.94 11.97
CA LEU A 101 3.12 7.16 13.20
C LEU A 101 2.82 8.01 14.45
N LYS A 102 3.27 9.26 14.49
CA LYS A 102 2.92 10.21 15.56
C LYS A 102 1.42 10.51 15.59
N VAL A 103 0.79 10.73 14.44
CA VAL A 103 -0.68 10.96 14.34
C VAL A 103 -1.47 9.73 14.81
N THR A 104 -1.02 8.53 14.43
CA THR A 104 -1.72 7.29 14.80
C THR A 104 -1.47 6.85 16.25
N ASN A 105 -0.47 7.44 16.92
CA ASN A 105 0.09 7.01 18.21
C ASN A 105 0.46 5.51 18.21
N LYS A 106 1.11 5.04 17.14
CA LYS A 106 1.49 3.62 16.96
C LYS A 106 2.92 3.47 16.50
N SER A 107 3.48 2.28 16.73
CA SER A 107 4.75 1.88 16.13
C SER A 107 4.54 1.31 14.72
N MET A 108 5.60 1.39 13.91
CA MET A 108 5.65 0.80 12.56
C MET A 108 5.22 -0.68 12.55
N LYS A 109 5.75 -1.47 13.50
CA LYS A 109 5.39 -2.88 13.70
C LYS A 109 3.89 -3.07 13.93
N THR A 110 3.28 -2.20 14.75
CA THR A 110 1.85 -2.28 15.04
C THR A 110 1.00 -2.03 13.80
N VAL A 111 1.32 -0.98 13.04
CA VAL A 111 0.60 -0.64 11.80
C VAL A 111 0.71 -1.77 10.76
N LYS A 112 1.93 -2.29 10.54
CA LYS A 112 2.17 -3.40 9.60
C LYS A 112 1.43 -4.67 10.01
N ASN A 113 1.54 -5.06 11.28
CA ASN A 113 0.92 -6.28 11.78
C ASN A 113 -0.61 -6.21 11.69
N ARG A 114 -1.24 -5.06 12.01
CA ARG A 114 -2.70 -4.92 11.91
C ARG A 114 -3.20 -5.06 10.47
N HIS A 115 -2.55 -4.42 9.49
CA HIS A 115 -2.91 -4.57 8.08
C HIS A 115 -2.77 -6.03 7.60
N LEU A 116 -1.65 -6.68 7.90
CA LEU A 116 -1.41 -8.07 7.52
C LEU A 116 -2.41 -9.02 8.20
N ARG A 117 -2.75 -8.76 9.47
CA ARG A 117 -3.73 -9.54 10.21
C ARG A 117 -5.13 -9.44 9.61
N VAL A 118 -5.55 -8.27 9.12
CA VAL A 118 -6.82 -8.13 8.37
C VAL A 118 -6.85 -9.04 7.15
N LEU A 119 -5.77 -9.08 6.36
CA LEU A 119 -5.69 -9.92 5.16
C LEU A 119 -5.67 -11.42 5.49
N GLU A 120 -4.95 -11.81 6.55
CA GLU A 120 -4.91 -13.19 7.06
C GLU A 120 -6.30 -13.66 7.48
N LEU A 121 -6.99 -12.90 8.33
CA LEU A 121 -8.31 -13.27 8.83
C LEU A 121 -9.37 -13.29 7.72
N ASN A 122 -9.26 -12.40 6.72
CA ASN A 122 -10.11 -12.43 5.54
C ASN A 122 -9.92 -13.73 4.74
N LYS A 123 -8.67 -14.21 4.56
CA LYS A 123 -8.40 -15.50 3.92
C LYS A 123 -8.98 -16.69 4.71
N MET A 124 -9.12 -16.55 6.03
CA MET A 124 -9.77 -17.53 6.90
C MET A 124 -11.32 -17.40 6.92
N ASN A 125 -11.91 -16.55 6.07
CA ASN A 125 -13.35 -16.29 5.99
C ASN A 125 -13.97 -15.75 7.29
N TRP A 126 -13.21 -14.99 8.08
CA TRP A 126 -13.76 -14.31 9.26
C TRP A 126 -14.72 -13.19 8.86
N SER A 127 -15.77 -12.97 9.65
CA SER A 127 -16.67 -11.84 9.44
C SER A 127 -15.95 -10.52 9.68
N ILE A 128 -16.38 -9.44 9.03
CA ILE A 128 -15.83 -8.08 9.24
C ILE A 128 -15.89 -7.70 10.72
N ASP A 129 -16.91 -8.13 11.46
CA ASP A 129 -17.07 -7.85 12.88
C ASP A 129 -16.03 -8.57 13.73
N ALA A 130 -15.75 -9.84 13.42
CA ALA A 130 -14.71 -10.60 14.10
C ALA A 130 -13.32 -10.02 13.81
N ILE A 131 -13.05 -9.61 12.56
CA ILE A 131 -11.81 -8.93 12.17
C ILE A 131 -11.68 -7.58 12.90
N SER A 132 -12.79 -6.83 13.03
CA SER A 132 -12.82 -5.55 13.74
C SER A 132 -12.50 -5.72 15.22
N ALA A 133 -13.05 -6.75 15.86
CA ALA A 133 -12.76 -7.07 17.25
C ALA A 133 -11.29 -7.51 17.47
N ASP A 134 -10.72 -8.33 16.58
CA ASP A 134 -9.32 -8.81 16.70
C ASP A 134 -8.31 -7.69 16.42
N THR A 135 -8.51 -6.94 15.34
CA THR A 135 -7.53 -5.97 14.85
C THR A 135 -7.75 -4.58 15.41
N GLY A 136 -8.95 -4.25 15.91
CA GLY A 136 -9.37 -2.89 16.27
C GLY A 136 -9.57 -1.96 15.07
N TYR A 137 -9.57 -2.47 13.83
CA TYR A 137 -9.88 -1.67 12.65
C TYR A 137 -11.39 -1.41 12.61
N SER A 138 -11.77 -0.22 12.16
CA SER A 138 -13.17 0.03 11.81
C SER A 138 -13.59 -0.87 10.63
N ARG A 139 -14.88 -1.19 10.53
CA ARG A 139 -15.46 -1.89 9.37
C ARG A 139 -15.04 -1.25 8.04
N ARG A 140 -14.94 0.09 8.01
CA ARG A 140 -14.52 0.87 6.83
C ARG A 140 -13.04 0.67 6.48
N GLN A 141 -12.17 0.58 7.46
CA GLN A 141 -10.75 0.26 7.25
C GLN A 141 -10.60 -1.17 6.73
N ILE A 142 -11.26 -2.14 7.37
CA ILE A 142 -11.25 -3.54 6.95
C ILE A 142 -11.74 -3.69 5.52
N SER A 143 -12.88 -3.08 5.19
CA SER A 143 -13.43 -3.15 3.85
C SER A 143 -12.49 -2.58 2.79
N ARG A 144 -11.71 -1.53 3.09
CA ARG A 144 -10.71 -0.99 2.14
C ARG A 144 -9.54 -1.92 1.96
N VAL A 145 -8.98 -2.42 3.06
CA VAL A 145 -7.86 -3.37 3.02
C VAL A 145 -8.27 -4.60 2.20
N ILE A 146 -9.45 -5.17 2.46
CA ILE A 146 -9.95 -6.33 1.72
C ILE A 146 -10.25 -5.98 0.27
N ASN A 147 -11.09 -4.97 0.01
CA ASN A 147 -11.54 -4.63 -1.35
C ASN A 147 -10.39 -4.21 -2.26
N GLY A 148 -9.35 -3.56 -1.71
CA GLY A 148 -8.15 -3.27 -2.48
C GLY A 148 -7.50 -4.54 -3.01
N HIS A 149 -7.43 -5.60 -2.21
CA HIS A 149 -6.71 -6.82 -2.57
C HIS A 149 -7.59 -7.90 -3.23
N THR A 150 -8.92 -7.74 -3.31
CA THR A 150 -9.84 -8.84 -3.68
C THR A 150 -10.92 -8.51 -4.71
N LYS A 151 -11.18 -7.24 -5.05
CA LYS A 151 -12.23 -6.93 -6.04
C LYS A 151 -11.71 -7.03 -7.47
N ASN A 152 -12.01 -8.16 -8.11
CA ASN A 152 -12.14 -8.32 -9.56
C ASN A 152 -13.32 -7.48 -10.10
#